data_AF-A0A9Y6JJ44-F1
#
_entry.id   AF-A0A9Y6JJ44-F1
#
_cell.length_a   1.000
_cell.length_b   1.000
_cell.length_c   1.000
_cell.angle_alpha   90.00
_cell.angle_beta   90.00
_cell.angle_gamma   90.00
#
_symmetry.space_group_name_H-M   'P 1'
#
loop_
_entity.id
_entity.type
_entity.pdbx_description
1 polymer ?
#
loop_
_entity_poly.entity_id
_entity_poly.type
_entity_poly.pdbx_seq_one_letter_code
_entity_poly.pdbx_strand_id
1 'polypeptide(L)'
;MGLWMLLLLHLHLGNAHWGEATGISLSAPSSVSISSINLEHTLSFQPGPQTPSDAQFMVEVVRSRKQLWKPVPACVALRAGQTCDLTRAFKDPFDHYVARVQAFTATQRSSWTVSDSFLPLSDTVIGPPDIAVSGCGNCLILHLTLPEVLASEHLKDSHTDLVFHVRRTRDGAEFTLHMPYSEETVISYLQTGVEYCVTASVKPHFSKAIPSEAQCAFTSPPPRNSLYMLVVLLGAFCALVFLLMALVAYGSRLTFSVLKTRLPKSLSCCD
;
A
#
# COMPACT_ATOMS: atom_id res chain seq x y z
N MET A 1 59.31 74.71 14.92
CA MET A 1 57.92 74.95 15.39
C MET A 1 57.12 75.41 14.18
N GLY A 2 56.13 74.71 13.62
CA GLY A 2 55.63 73.35 13.75
C GLY A 2 54.94 73.07 12.41
N LEU A 3 55.28 72.04 11.65
CA LEU A 3 54.85 70.65 11.81
C LEU A 3 53.38 70.40 12.19
N TRP A 4 52.50 71.40 12.09
CA TRP A 4 51.10 71.31 12.54
C TRP A 4 50.07 71.76 11.48
N MET A 5 50.47 72.06 10.24
CA MET A 5 49.55 72.52 9.17
C MET A 5 49.31 71.50 8.04
N LEU A 6 49.91 70.29 8.11
CA LEU A 6 49.76 69.25 7.09
C LEU A 6 48.80 68.10 7.49
N LEU A 7 48.16 68.19 8.68
CA LEU A 7 47.30 67.13 9.18
C LEU A 7 45.78 67.33 8.95
N LEU A 8 45.37 68.43 8.31
CA LEU A 8 43.95 68.79 8.18
C LEU A 8 43.35 68.65 6.77
N LEU A 9 44.09 68.11 5.80
CA LEU A 9 43.58 67.89 4.43
C LEU A 9 43.40 66.41 4.03
N HIS A 10 43.53 65.47 4.97
CA HIS A 10 43.34 64.03 4.70
C HIS A 10 42.12 63.40 5.39
N LEU A 11 41.17 64.20 5.90
CA LEU A 11 40.02 63.68 6.67
C LEU A 11 38.63 63.91 6.04
N HIS A 12 38.55 64.13 4.72
CA HIS A 12 37.24 64.23 4.02
C HIS A 12 37.04 63.33 2.79
N LEU A 13 37.95 62.38 2.51
CA LEU A 13 37.66 61.28 1.57
C LEU A 13 37.76 59.94 2.29
N GLY A 14 36.72 59.61 3.05
CA GLY A 14 36.69 58.37 3.81
C GLY A 14 35.39 58.17 4.55
N ASN A 15 34.26 58.41 3.89
CA ASN A 15 32.96 57.88 4.29
C ASN A 15 32.10 57.70 3.04
N ALA A 16 32.62 56.91 2.10
CA ALA A 16 31.73 56.06 1.33
C ALA A 16 31.24 55.01 2.32
N HIS A 17 30.07 55.27 2.90
CA HIS A 17 29.25 54.26 3.54
C HIS A 17 29.13 53.13 2.50
N TRP A 18 29.92 52.07 2.67
CA TRP A 18 29.60 50.80 2.06
C TRP A 18 28.27 50.43 2.69
N GLY A 19 27.19 50.83 2.02
CA GLY A 19 25.93 50.13 2.14
C GLY A 19 26.29 48.73 1.74
N GLU A 20 26.56 47.91 2.75
CA GLU A 20 26.50 46.47 2.63
C GLU A 20 25.09 46.24 2.12
N ALA A 21 24.99 46.12 0.80
CA ALA A 21 23.82 45.58 0.17
C ALA A 21 23.76 44.17 0.75
N THR A 22 23.02 44.05 1.86
CA THR A 22 22.42 42.80 2.29
C THR A 22 21.51 42.44 1.13
N GLY A 23 22.11 41.91 0.06
CA GLY A 23 21.39 41.30 -1.03
C GLY A 23 20.52 40.29 -0.34
N ILE A 24 19.21 40.54 -0.34
CA ILE A 24 18.22 39.66 0.26
C ILE A 24 18.40 38.35 -0.48
N SER A 25 19.20 37.46 0.11
CA SER A 25 19.45 36.14 -0.43
C SER A 25 18.17 35.36 -0.19
N LEU A 26 17.71 34.62 -1.20
CA LEU A 26 16.52 33.81 -1.05
C LEU A 26 16.72 32.86 0.14
N SER A 27 15.67 32.65 0.93
CA SER A 27 15.69 31.66 1.99
C SER A 27 15.98 30.28 1.39
N ALA A 28 16.91 29.54 1.99
CA ALA A 28 17.25 28.20 1.55
C ALA A 28 16.05 27.25 1.69
N PRO A 29 15.89 26.28 0.77
CA PRO A 29 14.92 25.20 0.94
C PRO A 29 15.16 24.46 2.26
N SER A 30 14.13 23.87 2.84
CA SER A 30 14.21 23.08 4.07
C SER A 30 13.62 21.68 3.85
N SER A 31 13.81 20.78 4.81
CA SER A 31 13.25 19.42 4.77
C SER A 31 13.58 18.65 3.48
N VAL A 32 14.81 18.79 2.99
CA VAL A 32 15.29 18.06 1.81
C VAL A 32 15.45 16.59 2.19
N SER A 33 14.62 15.72 1.63
CA SER A 33 14.61 14.29 1.92
C SER A 33 14.49 13.47 0.65
N ILE A 34 15.05 12.26 0.70
CA ILE A 34 14.96 11.27 -0.38
C ILE A 34 14.06 10.15 0.11
N SER A 35 12.99 9.90 -0.62
CA SER A 35 12.08 8.77 -0.42
C SER A 35 12.32 7.75 -1.53
N SER A 36 12.20 6.47 -1.20
CA SER A 36 12.54 5.40 -2.14
C SER A 36 11.67 4.18 -1.93
N ILE A 37 10.96 3.78 -2.97
CA ILE A 37 10.15 2.55 -3.00
C ILE A 37 10.52 1.80 -4.27
N ASN A 38 10.81 0.50 -4.18
CA ASN A 38 11.16 -0.33 -5.34
C ASN A 38 12.29 0.26 -6.21
N LEU A 39 13.33 0.82 -5.59
CA LEU A 39 14.43 1.54 -6.25
C LEU A 39 14.00 2.75 -7.12
N GLU A 40 12.76 3.23 -6.98
CA GLU A 40 12.34 4.51 -7.53
C GLU A 40 12.59 5.60 -6.50
N HIS A 41 13.44 6.56 -6.84
CA HIS A 41 13.97 7.54 -5.90
C HIS A 41 13.38 8.91 -6.16
N THR A 42 12.71 9.47 -5.16
CA THR A 42 12.09 10.79 -5.26
C THR A 42 12.62 11.72 -4.18
N LEU A 43 13.16 12.85 -4.59
CA LEU A 43 13.55 13.93 -3.69
C LEU A 43 12.38 14.91 -3.50
N SER A 44 12.14 15.26 -2.24
CA SER A 44 11.16 16.25 -1.82
C SER A 44 11.82 17.32 -0.95
N PHE A 45 11.26 18.53 -0.96
CA PHE A 45 11.75 19.66 -0.17
C PHE A 45 10.61 20.65 0.09
N GLN A 46 10.79 21.51 1.08
CA GLN A 46 9.89 22.63 1.37
C GLN A 46 10.57 23.95 0.99
N PRO A 47 9.86 24.90 0.34
CA PRO A 47 10.39 26.23 0.09
C PRO A 47 10.82 26.92 1.40
N GLY A 48 11.85 27.77 1.32
CA GLY A 48 12.23 28.59 2.46
C GLY A 48 11.16 29.63 2.81
N PRO A 49 11.16 30.18 4.04
CA PRO A 49 10.24 31.25 4.43
C PRO A 49 10.33 32.44 3.47
N GLN A 50 9.17 33.02 3.12
CA GLN A 50 9.08 34.17 2.21
C GLN A 50 9.67 33.93 0.81
N THR A 51 9.76 32.67 0.36
CA THR A 51 10.14 32.38 -1.03
C THR A 51 9.10 32.97 -1.99
N PRO A 52 9.50 33.80 -2.97
CA PRO A 52 8.61 34.36 -3.98
C PRO A 52 7.89 33.30 -4.81
N SER A 53 6.71 33.61 -5.34
CA SER A 53 5.93 32.68 -6.18
C SER A 53 6.58 32.35 -7.52
N ASP A 54 7.46 33.22 -8.03
CA ASP A 54 8.23 33.04 -9.26
C ASP A 54 9.56 32.32 -9.04
N ALA A 55 9.91 31.98 -7.79
CA ALA A 55 11.12 31.22 -7.50
C ALA A 55 11.04 29.79 -8.06
N GLN A 56 12.18 29.35 -8.57
CA GLN A 56 12.40 28.00 -9.08
C GLN A 56 13.45 27.28 -8.25
N PHE A 57 13.51 25.96 -8.37
CA PHE A 57 14.44 25.13 -7.62
C PHE A 57 15.28 24.26 -8.55
N MET A 58 16.55 24.14 -8.21
CA MET A 58 17.52 23.33 -8.91
C MET A 58 18.03 22.23 -8.00
N VAL A 59 18.08 21.00 -8.53
CA VAL A 59 18.61 19.83 -7.83
C VAL A 59 19.93 19.40 -8.45
N GLU A 60 20.94 19.21 -7.60
CA GLU A 60 22.19 18.57 -7.98
C GLU A 60 22.43 17.33 -7.13
N VAL A 61 23.16 16.38 -7.71
CA VAL A 61 23.56 15.15 -7.03
C VAL A 61 25.06 14.96 -7.09
N VAL A 62 25.58 14.28 -6.09
CA VAL A 62 26.94 13.78 -6.06
C VAL A 62 26.91 12.31 -5.64
N ARG A 63 27.88 11.56 -6.14
CA ARG A 63 28.09 10.15 -5.84
C ARG A 63 29.38 10.07 -5.03
N SER A 64 29.43 9.36 -3.92
CA SER A 64 30.60 9.40 -3.01
C SER A 64 31.93 9.08 -3.69
N ARG A 65 31.95 8.16 -4.67
CA ARG A 65 33.13 7.86 -5.49
C ARG A 65 33.55 8.98 -6.47
N LYS A 66 32.75 10.03 -6.65
CA LYS A 66 32.97 11.17 -7.57
C LYS A 66 32.68 12.48 -6.85
N GLN A 67 33.71 13.30 -6.60
CA GLN A 67 33.58 14.59 -5.90
C GLN A 67 33.05 15.75 -6.77
N LEU A 68 32.21 15.46 -7.77
CA LEU A 68 31.68 16.45 -8.70
C LEU A 68 30.15 16.47 -8.66
N TRP A 69 29.59 17.57 -8.20
CA TRP A 69 28.16 17.85 -8.26
C TRP A 69 27.68 17.95 -9.70
N LYS A 70 26.55 17.32 -9.99
CA LYS A 70 25.94 17.33 -11.33
C LYS A 70 24.47 17.73 -11.23
N PRO A 71 23.99 18.65 -12.08
CA PRO A 71 22.58 18.95 -12.16
C PRO A 71 21.79 17.74 -12.66
N VAL A 72 20.62 17.52 -12.09
CA VAL A 72 19.64 16.55 -12.58
C VAL A 72 18.84 17.23 -13.70
N PRO A 73 18.97 16.83 -14.98
CA PRO A 73 18.42 17.61 -16.10
C PRO A 73 16.91 17.89 -16.02
N ALA A 74 16.15 16.93 -15.48
CA ALA A 74 14.70 17.07 -15.30
C ALA A 74 14.30 18.00 -14.13
N CYS A 75 15.25 18.40 -13.29
CA CYS A 75 15.01 19.10 -12.03
C CYS A 75 15.81 20.40 -11.89
N VAL A 76 16.12 21.06 -13.01
CA VAL A 76 16.88 22.33 -13.01
C VAL A 76 16.00 23.57 -12.78
N ALA A 77 14.68 23.44 -12.91
CA ALA A 77 13.72 24.54 -12.83
C ALA A 77 12.35 24.06 -12.28
N LEU A 78 12.35 23.46 -11.09
CA LEU A 78 11.14 23.00 -10.41
C LEU A 78 10.38 24.18 -9.79
N ARG A 79 9.06 24.07 -9.69
CA ARG A 79 8.20 24.98 -8.91
C ARG A 79 8.00 24.45 -7.50
N ALA A 80 7.57 25.33 -6.59
CA ALA A 80 7.20 24.94 -5.24
C ALA A 80 6.15 23.81 -5.24
N GLY A 81 6.38 22.78 -4.42
CA GLY A 81 5.52 21.60 -4.32
C GLY A 81 5.80 20.49 -5.34
N GLN A 82 6.69 20.71 -6.32
CA GLN A 82 7.15 19.64 -7.21
C GLN A 82 8.25 18.81 -6.55
N THR A 83 8.29 17.53 -6.89
CA THR A 83 9.35 16.60 -6.50
C THR A 83 10.34 16.39 -7.65
N CYS A 84 11.47 15.77 -7.35
CA CYS A 84 12.49 15.42 -8.34
C CYS A 84 12.71 13.91 -8.38
N ASP A 85 12.57 13.31 -9.57
CA ASP A 85 12.96 11.92 -9.81
C ASP A 85 14.50 11.80 -9.93
N LEU A 86 15.09 11.06 -9.01
CA LEU A 86 16.52 10.78 -8.93
C LEU A 86 16.89 9.38 -9.43
N THR A 87 15.92 8.56 -9.84
CA THR A 87 16.10 7.14 -10.19
C THR A 87 17.20 6.93 -11.21
N ARG A 88 17.22 7.72 -12.28
CA ARG A 88 18.28 7.65 -13.32
C ARG A 88 19.64 8.15 -12.83
N ALA A 89 19.64 9.10 -11.90
CA ALA A 89 20.86 9.66 -11.35
C ALA A 89 21.54 8.67 -10.38
N PHE A 90 20.74 7.90 -9.65
CA PHE A 90 21.17 6.92 -8.64
C PHE A 90 21.26 5.49 -9.22
N LYS A 91 21.82 5.38 -10.43
CA LYS A 91 21.84 4.13 -11.20
C LYS A 91 22.54 2.94 -10.50
N ASP A 92 23.55 3.18 -9.67
CA ASP A 92 24.31 2.10 -9.01
C ASP A 92 23.76 1.90 -7.59
N PRO A 93 23.07 0.79 -7.30
CA PRO A 93 22.45 0.60 -6.00
C PRO A 93 23.45 0.41 -4.85
N PHE A 94 24.71 0.13 -5.16
CA PHE A 94 25.78 -0.13 -4.19
C PHE A 94 26.60 1.13 -3.83
N ASP A 95 26.24 2.31 -4.35
CA ASP A 95 26.94 3.54 -4.02
C ASP A 95 26.14 4.47 -3.13
N HIS A 96 26.87 5.34 -2.43
CA HIS A 96 26.30 6.40 -1.65
C HIS A 96 26.11 7.65 -2.51
N TYR A 97 24.93 8.25 -2.36
CA TYR A 97 24.55 9.47 -3.03
C TYR A 97 24.17 10.54 -2.02
N VAL A 98 24.41 11.78 -2.41
CA VAL A 98 23.92 12.96 -1.70
C VAL A 98 23.30 13.88 -2.73
N ALA A 99 22.17 14.48 -2.39
CA ALA A 99 21.52 15.48 -3.22
C ALA A 99 21.57 16.85 -2.53
N ARG A 100 21.44 17.92 -3.31
CA ARG A 100 21.28 19.28 -2.79
C ARG A 100 20.30 20.08 -3.62
N VAL A 101 19.60 20.99 -2.96
CA VAL A 101 18.60 21.86 -3.59
C VAL A 101 18.88 23.32 -3.26
N GLN A 102 18.68 24.19 -4.24
CA GLN A 102 18.78 25.64 -4.08
C GLN A 102 17.58 26.30 -4.75
N ALA A 103 17.06 27.37 -4.14
CA ALA A 103 16.07 28.24 -4.73
C ALA A 103 16.74 29.34 -5.54
N PHE A 104 16.16 29.71 -6.68
CA PHE A 104 16.65 30.80 -7.51
C PHE A 104 15.51 31.56 -8.19
N THR A 105 15.75 32.84 -8.44
CA THR A 105 14.95 33.70 -9.33
C THR A 105 15.87 34.23 -10.44
N ALA A 106 15.39 35.15 -11.27
CA ALA A 106 16.22 35.80 -12.27
C ALA A 106 17.42 36.58 -11.67
N THR A 107 17.29 37.05 -10.43
CA THR A 107 18.26 37.97 -9.80
C THR A 107 18.93 37.42 -8.54
N GLN A 108 18.36 36.41 -7.89
CA GLN A 108 18.82 35.91 -6.60
C GLN A 108 18.94 34.38 -6.57
N ARG A 109 19.77 33.87 -5.67
CA ARG A 109 19.91 32.44 -5.34
C ARG A 109 20.02 32.28 -3.83
N SER A 110 19.48 31.20 -3.28
CA SER A 110 19.64 30.86 -1.86
C SER A 110 21.00 30.20 -1.60
N SER A 111 21.32 29.81 -0.37
CA SER A 111 22.33 28.76 -0.15
C SER A 111 21.80 27.39 -0.59
N TRP A 112 22.69 26.42 -0.75
CA TRP A 112 22.32 25.02 -0.99
C TRP A 112 21.91 24.35 0.32
N THR A 113 20.84 23.56 0.26
CA THR A 113 20.45 22.63 1.33
C THR A 113 20.73 21.22 0.89
N VAL A 114 21.50 20.48 1.69
CA VAL A 114 22.00 19.14 1.38
C VAL A 114 21.09 18.10 2.04
N SER A 115 20.83 16.98 1.35
CA SER A 115 20.13 15.82 1.90
C SER A 115 21.03 15.00 2.81
N ASP A 116 20.45 14.06 3.54
CA ASP A 116 21.23 12.98 4.13
C ASP A 116 21.87 12.10 3.03
N SER A 117 22.91 11.36 3.42
CA SER A 117 23.49 10.32 2.57
C SER A 117 22.48 9.22 2.32
N PHE A 118 22.39 8.77 1.08
CA PHE A 118 21.43 7.75 0.63
C PHE A 118 22.16 6.60 -0.10
N LEU A 119 21.96 5.38 0.36
CA LEU A 119 22.42 4.14 -0.27
C LEU A 119 21.20 3.37 -0.80
N PRO A 120 20.97 3.33 -2.12
CA PRO A 120 19.74 2.74 -2.68
C PRO A 120 19.45 1.31 -2.21
N LEU A 121 20.47 0.46 -2.09
CA LEU A 121 20.30 -0.95 -1.68
C LEU A 121 19.72 -1.11 -0.27
N SER A 122 20.14 -0.28 0.70
CA SER A 122 19.69 -0.38 2.10
C SER A 122 18.54 0.55 2.44
N ASP A 123 18.50 1.72 1.81
CA ASP A 123 17.60 2.81 2.20
C ASP A 123 16.30 2.81 1.38
N THR A 124 16.23 2.03 0.30
CA THR A 124 14.97 1.76 -0.39
C THR A 124 14.05 0.91 0.48
N VAL A 125 12.75 1.10 0.28
CA VAL A 125 11.73 0.21 0.82
C VAL A 125 11.22 -0.68 -0.31
N ILE A 126 11.25 -1.99 -0.11
CA ILE A 126 10.67 -2.96 -1.03
C ILE A 126 9.17 -2.98 -0.80
N GLY A 127 8.43 -2.69 -1.87
CA GLY A 127 6.97 -2.76 -1.88
C GLY A 127 6.48 -4.20 -1.72
N PRO A 128 5.20 -4.37 -1.37
CA PRO A 128 4.61 -5.68 -1.23
C PRO A 128 4.51 -6.41 -2.57
N PRO A 129 4.50 -7.75 -2.58
CA PRO A 129 4.03 -8.51 -3.72
C PRO A 129 2.52 -8.38 -3.88
N ASP A 130 2.04 -8.49 -5.12
CA ASP A 130 0.62 -8.66 -5.39
C ASP A 130 0.23 -10.09 -5.07
N ILE A 131 -0.86 -10.25 -4.32
CA ILE A 131 -1.34 -11.56 -3.87
C ILE A 131 -2.82 -11.76 -4.20
N ALA A 132 -3.17 -12.94 -4.66
CA ALA A 132 -4.55 -13.41 -4.78
C ALA A 132 -4.70 -14.75 -4.04
N VAL A 133 -5.76 -14.88 -3.24
CA VAL A 133 -5.92 -16.01 -2.32
C VAL A 133 -7.23 -16.75 -2.62
N SER A 134 -7.17 -18.07 -2.69
CA SER A 134 -8.33 -18.94 -2.88
C SER A 134 -8.27 -20.18 -1.99
N GLY A 135 -9.41 -20.81 -1.71
CA GLY A 135 -9.50 -22.02 -0.89
C GLY A 135 -9.42 -23.32 -1.68
N CYS A 136 -8.78 -24.35 -1.11
CA CYS A 136 -8.65 -25.68 -1.71
C CYS A 136 -9.13 -26.83 -0.80
N GLY A 137 -10.12 -26.57 0.05
CA GLY A 137 -10.69 -27.52 1.00
C GLY A 137 -10.14 -27.30 2.41
N ASN A 138 -8.91 -27.76 2.65
CA ASN A 138 -8.18 -27.65 3.92
C ASN A 138 -6.91 -26.80 3.79
N CYS A 139 -6.86 -25.93 2.79
CA CYS A 139 -5.70 -25.15 2.42
C CYS A 139 -6.11 -23.84 1.73
N LEU A 140 -5.12 -22.95 1.57
CA LEU A 140 -5.20 -21.78 0.71
C LEU A 140 -4.18 -21.91 -0.43
N ILE A 141 -4.60 -21.56 -1.65
CA ILE A 141 -3.73 -21.36 -2.82
C ILE A 141 -3.51 -19.86 -2.98
N LEU A 142 -2.25 -19.46 -3.04
CA LEU A 142 -1.81 -18.09 -3.22
C LEU A 142 -1.17 -17.95 -4.59
N HIS A 143 -1.68 -17.04 -5.41
CA HIS A 143 -1.01 -16.58 -6.62
C HIS A 143 -0.27 -15.28 -6.32
N LEU A 144 1.01 -15.24 -6.67
CA LEU A 144 1.93 -14.19 -6.25
C LEU A 144 2.60 -13.56 -7.46
N THR A 145 2.76 -12.25 -7.42
CA THR A 145 3.55 -11.50 -8.42
C THR A 145 4.46 -10.53 -7.68
N LEU A 146 5.77 -10.67 -7.89
CA LEU A 146 6.76 -9.78 -7.27
C LEU A 146 6.78 -8.42 -7.96
N PRO A 147 7.12 -7.34 -7.23
CA PRO A 147 7.48 -6.07 -7.85
C PRO A 147 8.62 -6.25 -8.85
N GLU A 148 8.52 -5.60 -10.02
CA GLU A 148 9.48 -5.73 -11.13
C GLU A 148 10.94 -5.50 -10.71
N VAL A 149 11.16 -4.63 -9.72
CA VAL A 149 12.50 -4.32 -9.20
C VAL A 149 13.24 -5.55 -8.68
N LEU A 150 12.53 -6.55 -8.15
CA LEU A 150 13.12 -7.78 -7.62
C LEU A 150 13.51 -8.75 -8.74
N ALA A 151 12.97 -8.56 -9.95
CA ALA A 151 13.39 -9.29 -11.14
C ALA A 151 14.65 -8.68 -11.80
N SER A 152 15.06 -7.48 -11.38
CA SER A 152 16.26 -6.80 -11.88
C SER A 152 17.54 -7.59 -11.57
N GLU A 153 18.47 -7.67 -12.51
CA GLU A 153 19.76 -8.37 -12.33
C GLU A 153 20.54 -7.90 -11.10
N HIS A 154 20.35 -6.66 -10.65
CA HIS A 154 21.01 -6.10 -9.47
C HIS A 154 20.53 -6.68 -8.14
N LEU A 155 19.27 -7.13 -8.08
CA LEU A 155 18.62 -7.67 -6.89
C LEU A 155 18.15 -9.12 -7.08
N LYS A 156 18.50 -9.73 -8.22
CA LYS A 156 18.16 -11.10 -8.56
C LYS A 156 18.94 -12.06 -7.67
N ASP A 157 18.51 -12.17 -6.42
CA ASP A 157 18.88 -13.28 -5.59
C ASP A 157 18.08 -14.50 -6.06
N SER A 158 18.82 -15.56 -6.34
CA SER A 158 18.28 -16.88 -6.69
C SER A 158 17.30 -17.43 -5.65
N HIS A 159 17.28 -16.87 -4.43
CA HIS A 159 16.43 -17.30 -3.33
C HIS A 159 15.72 -16.10 -2.67
N THR A 160 14.74 -15.50 -3.37
CA THR A 160 13.84 -14.54 -2.74
C THR A 160 12.91 -15.28 -1.77
N ASP A 161 13.10 -15.09 -0.48
CA ASP A 161 12.20 -15.60 0.55
C ASP A 161 11.00 -14.65 0.74
N LEU A 162 9.82 -15.22 0.90
CA LEU A 162 8.61 -14.50 1.32
C LEU A 162 8.25 -14.85 2.77
N VAL A 163 7.70 -13.86 3.45
CA VAL A 163 7.11 -13.96 4.78
C VAL A 163 5.60 -13.80 4.64
N PHE A 164 4.85 -14.82 5.04
CA PHE A 164 3.39 -14.80 5.06
C PHE A 164 2.90 -14.69 6.49
N HIS A 165 2.07 -13.71 6.78
CA HIS A 165 1.36 -13.62 8.05
C HIS A 165 -0.09 -14.05 7.82
N VAL A 166 -0.50 -15.12 8.48
CA VAL A 166 -1.82 -15.72 8.30
C VAL A 166 -2.62 -15.52 9.58
N ARG A 167 -3.79 -14.92 9.46
CA ARG A 167 -4.70 -14.67 10.58
C ARG A 167 -6.05 -15.32 10.33
N ARG A 168 -6.50 -16.15 11.25
CA ARG A 168 -7.84 -16.75 11.25
C ARG A 168 -8.86 -15.73 11.73
N THR A 169 -9.93 -15.51 10.96
CA THR A 169 -10.85 -14.39 11.23
C THR A 169 -11.75 -14.63 12.44
N ARG A 170 -12.19 -15.87 12.67
CA ARG A 170 -13.17 -16.22 13.73
C ARG A 170 -12.68 -15.94 15.17
N ASP A 171 -11.39 -16.12 15.43
CA ASP A 171 -10.81 -16.08 16.79
C ASP A 171 -9.50 -15.28 16.85
N GLY A 172 -9.03 -14.74 15.72
CA GLY A 172 -7.83 -13.94 15.63
C GLY A 172 -6.54 -14.73 15.76
N ALA A 173 -6.57 -16.06 15.79
CA ALA A 173 -5.36 -16.87 15.86
C ALA A 173 -4.46 -16.63 14.65
N GLU A 174 -3.17 -16.41 14.88
CA GLU A 174 -2.21 -16.02 13.86
C GLU A 174 -0.95 -16.90 13.87
N PHE A 175 -0.31 -17.02 12.71
CA PHE A 175 0.98 -17.67 12.55
C PHE A 175 1.72 -17.11 11.34
N THR A 176 3.04 -17.26 11.34
CA THR A 176 3.92 -16.77 10.27
C THR A 176 4.57 -17.94 9.56
N LEU A 177 4.65 -17.87 8.23
CA LEU A 177 5.36 -18.84 7.39
C LEU A 177 6.48 -18.14 6.62
N HIS A 178 7.59 -18.83 6.46
CA HIS A 178 8.70 -18.42 5.60
C HIS A 178 8.82 -19.44 4.48
N MET A 179 8.67 -19.00 3.24
CA MET A 179 8.72 -19.88 2.08
C MET A 179 9.47 -19.20 0.94
N PRO A 180 10.23 -19.94 0.12
CA PRO A 180 10.82 -19.39 -1.08
C PRO A 180 9.72 -18.90 -2.02
N TYR A 181 10.01 -17.87 -2.79
CA TYR A 181 9.10 -17.36 -3.80
C TYR A 181 8.75 -18.43 -4.84
N SER A 182 7.46 -18.53 -5.11
CA SER A 182 6.86 -19.30 -6.20
C SER A 182 5.63 -18.53 -6.67
N GLU A 183 5.37 -18.50 -7.97
CA GLU A 183 4.16 -17.86 -8.54
C GLU A 183 2.88 -18.45 -7.93
N GLU A 184 2.92 -19.72 -7.56
CA GLU A 184 1.86 -20.41 -6.83
C GLU A 184 2.41 -21.02 -5.54
N THR A 185 1.79 -20.71 -4.40
CA THR A 185 2.18 -21.19 -3.08
C THR A 185 0.96 -21.75 -2.35
N VAL A 186 1.11 -22.89 -1.68
CA VAL A 186 0.00 -23.56 -0.96
C VAL A 186 0.26 -23.54 0.54
N ILE A 187 -0.67 -22.94 1.29
CA ILE A 187 -0.70 -23.00 2.75
C ILE A 187 -1.66 -24.11 3.16
N SER A 188 -1.12 -25.24 3.60
CA SER A 188 -1.87 -26.46 3.90
C SER A 188 -2.19 -26.62 5.40
N TYR A 189 -2.90 -27.70 5.74
CA TYR A 189 -3.26 -28.08 7.11
C TYR A 189 -4.12 -27.05 7.86
N LEU A 190 -4.97 -26.33 7.13
CA LEU A 190 -5.94 -25.39 7.68
C LEU A 190 -7.28 -26.07 7.97
N GLN A 191 -8.07 -25.44 8.85
CA GLN A 191 -9.42 -25.93 9.15
C GLN A 191 -10.34 -25.70 7.95
N THR A 192 -11.14 -26.71 7.62
CA THR A 192 -12.11 -26.64 6.52
C THR A 192 -13.25 -25.69 6.88
N GLY A 193 -13.74 -24.94 5.89
CA GLY A 193 -14.89 -24.03 6.05
C GLY A 193 -14.61 -22.81 6.92
N VAL A 194 -13.33 -22.44 7.10
CA VAL A 194 -12.88 -21.32 7.92
C VAL A 194 -12.20 -20.27 7.03
N GLU A 195 -12.44 -19.00 7.34
CA GLU A 195 -11.81 -17.88 6.67
C GLU A 195 -10.50 -17.47 7.35
N TYR A 196 -9.52 -17.21 6.49
CA TYR A 196 -8.20 -16.74 6.87
C TYR A 196 -7.85 -15.54 5.99
N CYS A 197 -7.21 -14.54 6.59
CA CYS A 197 -6.62 -13.40 5.89
C CYS A 197 -5.10 -13.57 5.87
N VAL A 198 -4.49 -13.35 4.72
CA VAL A 198 -3.06 -13.48 4.52
C VAL A 198 -2.49 -12.13 4.07
N THR A 199 -1.37 -11.73 4.67
CA THR A 199 -0.49 -10.70 4.12
C THR A 199 0.84 -11.33 3.74
N ALA A 200 1.48 -10.79 2.71
CA ALA A 200 2.78 -11.25 2.23
C ALA A 200 3.77 -10.09 2.17
N SER A 201 5.02 -10.36 2.53
CA SER A 201 6.13 -9.41 2.36
C SER A 201 7.37 -10.15 1.92
N VAL A 202 8.24 -9.47 1.17
CA VAL A 202 9.56 -9.99 0.86
C VAL A 202 10.41 -9.95 2.13
N LYS A 203 11.14 -11.03 2.40
CA LYS A 203 12.08 -11.05 3.51
C LYS A 203 13.23 -10.08 3.20
N PRO A 204 13.37 -8.99 3.97
CA PRO A 204 14.42 -8.02 3.68
C PRO A 204 15.79 -8.64 3.94
N HIS A 205 16.73 -8.47 3.00
CA HIS A 205 18.14 -8.79 3.24
C HIS A 205 18.93 -7.54 3.69
N PHE A 206 18.73 -6.41 3.00
CA PHE A 206 19.43 -5.15 3.29
C PHE A 206 18.49 -3.96 3.52
N SER A 207 17.27 -4.04 3.02
CA SER A 207 16.28 -2.96 2.97
C SER A 207 15.15 -3.17 3.96
N LYS A 208 14.19 -2.24 4.01
CA LYS A 208 12.91 -2.48 4.68
C LYS A 208 11.91 -3.04 3.66
N ALA A 209 10.93 -3.82 4.12
CA ALA A 209 9.85 -4.34 3.28
C ALA A 209 8.49 -3.94 3.87
N ILE A 210 7.54 -3.61 2.99
CA ILE A 210 6.15 -3.34 3.35
C ILE A 210 5.32 -4.60 3.09
N PRO A 211 4.47 -5.05 4.03
CA PRO A 211 3.55 -6.15 3.79
C PRO A 211 2.39 -5.73 2.89
N SER A 212 1.87 -6.68 2.12
CA SER A 212 0.69 -6.48 1.29
C SER A 212 -0.53 -6.17 2.14
N GLU A 213 -1.53 -5.58 1.51
CA GLU A 213 -2.89 -5.58 2.07
C GLU A 213 -3.36 -7.01 2.33
N ALA A 214 -4.20 -7.17 3.36
CA ALA A 214 -4.70 -8.48 3.75
C ALA A 214 -5.73 -8.99 2.74
N GLN A 215 -5.49 -10.17 2.18
CA GLN A 215 -6.43 -10.85 1.30
C GLN A 215 -7.03 -12.05 2.02
N CYS A 216 -8.36 -12.12 2.05
CA CYS A 216 -9.09 -13.12 2.83
C CYS A 216 -9.82 -14.11 1.92
N ALA A 217 -9.77 -15.38 2.29
CA ALA A 217 -10.53 -16.43 1.63
C ALA A 217 -10.94 -17.52 2.62
N PHE A 218 -12.08 -18.16 2.34
CA PHE A 218 -12.47 -19.39 3.01
C PHE A 218 -11.71 -20.58 2.44
N THR A 219 -11.23 -21.48 3.29
CA THR A 219 -10.57 -22.73 2.87
C THR A 219 -11.51 -23.62 2.05
N SER A 220 -12.79 -23.67 2.39
CA SER A 220 -13.85 -24.33 1.63
C SER A 220 -15.15 -23.54 1.80
N PRO A 221 -16.22 -23.84 1.03
CA PRO A 221 -17.54 -23.27 1.34
C PRO A 221 -17.84 -23.42 2.83
N PRO A 222 -18.32 -22.35 3.50
CA PRO A 222 -18.57 -22.41 4.93
C PRO A 222 -19.56 -23.55 5.23
N PRO A 223 -19.41 -24.24 6.36
CA PRO A 223 -20.29 -25.35 6.70
C PRO A 223 -21.73 -24.86 6.66
N ARG A 224 -22.53 -25.45 5.77
CA ARG A 224 -23.97 -25.15 5.70
C ARG A 224 -24.56 -25.48 7.07
N ASN A 225 -25.28 -24.54 7.67
CA ASN A 225 -25.84 -24.72 9.00
C ASN A 225 -26.69 -26.00 9.03
N SER A 226 -26.19 -27.08 9.66
CA SER A 226 -26.83 -28.40 9.65
C SER A 226 -28.26 -28.34 10.20
N LEU A 227 -28.50 -27.42 11.14
CA LEU A 227 -29.81 -27.11 11.69
C LEU A 227 -30.77 -26.57 10.63
N TYR A 228 -30.32 -25.73 9.71
CA TYR A 228 -31.16 -25.23 8.62
C TYR A 228 -31.58 -26.36 7.68
N MET A 229 -30.66 -27.25 7.32
CA MET A 229 -31.00 -28.43 6.51
C MET A 229 -31.99 -29.35 7.23
N LEU A 230 -31.82 -29.55 8.54
CA LEU A 230 -32.75 -30.33 9.36
C LEU A 230 -34.15 -29.68 9.42
N VAL A 231 -34.22 -28.36 9.61
CA VAL A 231 -35.48 -27.61 9.65
C VAL A 231 -36.21 -27.70 8.29
N VAL A 232 -35.48 -27.58 7.18
CA VAL A 232 -36.06 -27.72 5.84
C VAL A 232 -36.59 -29.14 5.61
N LEU A 233 -35.82 -30.16 6.00
CA LEU A 233 -36.24 -31.57 5.91
C LEU A 233 -37.49 -31.85 6.76
N LEU A 234 -37.51 -31.37 8.00
CA LEU A 234 -38.64 -31.54 8.91
C LEU A 234 -39.89 -30.82 8.39
N GLY A 235 -39.72 -29.60 7.88
CA GLY A 235 -40.80 -28.83 7.26
C GLY A 235 -41.40 -29.53 6.04
N ALA A 236 -40.55 -30.08 5.16
CA ALA A 236 -40.99 -30.86 4.00
C ALA A 236 -41.76 -32.13 4.41
N PHE A 237 -41.28 -32.84 5.45
CA PHE A 237 -41.95 -34.01 5.99
C PHE A 237 -43.33 -33.67 6.57
N CYS A 238 -43.44 -32.61 7.38
CA CYS A 238 -44.72 -32.15 7.93
C CYS A 238 -45.70 -31.80 6.81
N ALA A 239 -45.26 -31.06 5.78
CA ALA A 239 -46.10 -30.70 4.64
C ALA A 239 -46.64 -31.95 3.90
N LEU A 240 -45.80 -32.97 3.70
CA LEU A 240 -46.21 -34.23 3.08
C LEU A 240 -47.29 -34.95 3.90
N VAL A 241 -47.11 -35.02 5.23
CA VAL A 241 -48.08 -35.64 6.14
C VAL A 241 -49.42 -34.89 6.11
N PHE A 242 -49.40 -33.56 6.15
CA PHE A 242 -50.62 -32.75 6.03
C PHE A 242 -51.35 -33.01 4.71
N LEU A 243 -50.61 -33.12 3.60
CA LEU A 243 -51.17 -33.40 2.28
C LEU A 243 -51.82 -34.79 2.21
N LEU A 244 -51.17 -35.82 2.77
CA LEU A 244 -51.74 -37.17 2.87
C LEU A 244 -52.99 -37.20 3.75
N MET A 245 -52.97 -36.54 4.91
CA MET A 245 -54.13 -36.44 5.79
C MET A 245 -55.30 -35.73 5.11
N ALA A 246 -55.04 -34.66 4.36
CA ALA A 246 -56.04 -33.96 3.58
C ALA A 246 -56.64 -34.84 2.47
N LEU A 247 -55.81 -35.63 1.77
CA LEU A 247 -56.27 -36.58 0.76
C LEU A 247 -57.13 -37.70 1.36
N VAL A 248 -56.77 -38.25 2.51
CA VAL A 248 -57.57 -39.26 3.22
C VAL A 248 -58.89 -38.66 3.73
N ALA A 249 -58.86 -37.45 4.29
CA ALA A 249 -60.07 -36.76 4.72
C ALA A 249 -60.99 -36.42 3.55
N TYR A 250 -60.44 -35.98 2.41
CA TYR A 250 -61.19 -35.72 1.19
C TYR A 250 -61.76 -37.02 0.61
N GLY A 251 -60.96 -38.08 0.53
CA GLY A 251 -61.37 -39.39 0.05
C GLY A 251 -62.50 -39.98 0.89
N SER A 252 -62.38 -39.94 2.22
CA SER A 252 -63.42 -40.42 3.17
C SER A 252 -64.70 -39.60 3.11
N ARG A 253 -64.62 -38.26 2.96
CA ARG A 253 -65.78 -37.40 2.69
C ARG A 253 -66.47 -37.77 1.38
N LEU A 254 -65.70 -38.04 0.33
CA LEU A 254 -66.21 -38.45 -0.97
C LEU A 254 -66.91 -39.82 -0.88
N THR A 255 -66.28 -40.81 -0.23
CA THR A 255 -66.89 -42.14 -0.04
C THR A 255 -68.16 -42.06 0.80
N PHE A 256 -68.15 -41.28 1.88
CA PHE A 256 -69.34 -41.07 2.72
C PHE A 256 -70.47 -40.39 1.96
N SER A 257 -70.17 -39.39 1.13
CA SER A 257 -71.18 -38.70 0.31
C SER A 257 -71.80 -39.63 -0.75
N VAL A 258 -71.00 -40.51 -1.37
CA VAL A 258 -71.45 -41.54 -2.31
C VAL A 258 -72.25 -42.64 -1.60
N LEU A 259 -71.88 -43.01 -0.38
CA LEU A 259 -72.63 -43.98 0.41
C LEU A 259 -73.99 -43.41 0.82
N LYS A 260 -74.04 -42.13 1.19
CA LYS A 260 -75.27 -41.43 1.60
C LYS A 260 -76.27 -41.24 0.46
N THR A 261 -75.81 -41.10 -0.79
CA THR A 261 -76.70 -41.10 -1.98
C THR A 261 -77.21 -42.48 -2.36
N ARG A 262 -76.56 -43.56 -1.90
CA ARG A 262 -76.97 -44.96 -2.12
C ARG A 262 -77.94 -45.51 -1.05
N LEU A 263 -78.10 -44.84 0.10
CA LEU A 263 -79.07 -45.24 1.13
C LEU A 263 -80.49 -44.74 0.75
N PRO A 264 -81.50 -45.61 0.60
CA PRO A 264 -82.85 -45.20 0.28
C PRO A 264 -83.46 -44.40 1.45
N LYS A 265 -84.08 -43.26 1.14
CA LYS A 265 -84.86 -42.48 2.11
C LYS A 265 -86.11 -43.29 2.47
N SER A 266 -86.06 -44.05 3.56
CA SER A 266 -87.27 -44.41 4.29
C SER A 266 -87.43 -43.43 5.45
N LEU A 267 -88.59 -42.76 5.50
CA LEU A 267 -89.33 -42.47 6.74
C LEU A 267 -90.66 -41.74 6.42
N SER A 268 -91.76 -42.42 6.81
CA SER A 268 -92.98 -41.91 7.49
C SER A 268 -93.79 -40.71 6.94
N CYS A 269 -95.08 -40.93 6.63
CA CYS A 269 -96.27 -40.47 7.41
C CYS A 269 -97.56 -40.97 6.70
N CYS A 270 -98.49 -41.64 7.41
CA CYS A 270 -99.78 -41.12 7.93
C CYS A 270 -100.93 -41.22 6.92
N ASP A 271 -101.81 -42.22 7.07
CA ASP A 271 -103.15 -42.15 7.70
C ASP A 271 -103.66 -43.58 7.99
#